data_AF-A0A972CTM1-F1
#
_entry.id   AF-A0A972CTM1-F1
#
_cell.length_a   1.000
_cell.length_b   1.000
_cell.length_c   1.000
_cell.angle_alpha   90.00
_cell.angle_beta   90.00
_cell.angle_gamma   90.00
#
_symmetry.space_group_name_H-M   'P 1'
#
loop_
_entity.id
_entity.type
_entity.pdbx_description
1 polymer ?
#
loop_
_entity_poly.entity_id
_entity_poly.type
_entity_poly.pdbx_seq_one_letter_code
_entity_poly.pdbx_strand_id
1 'polypeptide(L)'
;MGMNYPELYYRIYPKAIECIDRYFQNNPHTIDISDEVVEALVDEVYEMMLDECPELDQDPIERRRGRYRSLQRPIYGRRRLARDIIAIIIISELLRRLNPRLFY
;
A
#
# COMPACT_ATOMS: atom_id res chain seq x y z
N MET A 1 11.31 -17.15 -2.53
CA MET A 1 10.27 -16.64 -1.59
C MET A 1 10.88 -16.69 -0.20
N GLY A 2 11.18 -15.55 0.39
CA GLY A 2 11.85 -15.50 1.71
C GLY A 2 11.83 -14.12 2.37
N MET A 3 11.00 -13.19 1.91
CA MET A 3 10.64 -12.05 2.76
C MET A 3 9.50 -12.52 3.63
N ASN A 4 9.84 -12.89 4.85
CA ASN A 4 8.83 -13.07 5.86
C ASN A 4 8.36 -11.68 6.31
N TYR A 5 7.28 -11.69 7.08
CA TYR A 5 7.05 -10.57 7.96
C TYR A 5 8.07 -10.72 9.10
N PRO A 6 8.84 -9.67 9.47
CA PRO A 6 8.57 -8.24 9.27
C PRO A 6 9.34 -7.56 8.14
N GLU A 7 10.19 -8.24 7.38
CA GLU A 7 11.09 -7.61 6.39
C GLU A 7 10.35 -6.80 5.32
N LEU A 8 9.18 -7.29 4.90
CA LEU A 8 8.31 -6.59 3.95
C LEU A 8 7.83 -5.23 4.50
N TYR A 9 7.44 -5.19 5.78
CA TYR A 9 7.01 -3.95 6.44
C TYR A 9 8.13 -2.92 6.46
N TYR A 10 9.35 -3.34 6.81
CA TYR A 10 10.50 -2.44 6.85
C TYR A 10 10.92 -1.90 5.49
N ARG A 11 10.54 -2.55 4.39
CA ARG A 11 10.74 -2.03 3.02
C ARG A 11 9.65 -1.06 2.60
N ILE A 12 8.39 -1.39 2.91
CA ILE A 12 7.24 -0.56 2.52
C ILE A 12 7.19 0.73 3.36
N TYR A 13 7.41 0.63 4.66
CA TYR A 13 7.24 1.74 5.59
C TYR A 13 8.05 3.00 5.22
N PRO A 14 9.38 2.95 4.98
CA PRO A 14 10.14 4.15 4.64
C PRO A 14 9.63 4.82 3.35
N LYS A 15 9.23 4.03 2.35
CA LYS A 15 8.65 4.52 1.09
C LYS A 15 7.30 5.22 1.33
N ALA A 16 6.46 4.62 2.17
CA ALA A 16 5.17 5.20 2.54
C ALA A 16 5.34 6.53 3.30
N ILE A 17 6.28 6.59 4.25
CA ILE A 17 6.59 7.84 4.96
C ILE A 17 7.10 8.91 4.01
N GLU A 18 7.99 8.57 3.09
CA GLU A 18 8.52 9.52 2.09
C GLU A 18 7.42 10.09 1.18
N CYS A 19 6.48 9.25 0.72
CA CYS A 19 5.30 9.70 -0.04
C CYS A 19 4.43 10.65 0.78
N ILE A 20 4.11 10.28 2.03
CA ILE A 20 3.27 11.08 2.92
C ILE A 20 3.95 12.42 3.26
N ASP A 21 5.26 12.41 3.54
CA ASP A 21 6.04 13.61 3.82
C ASP A 21 6.02 14.57 2.63
N ARG A 22 6.28 14.07 1.42
CA ARG A 22 6.19 14.88 0.19
C ARG A 22 4.78 15.45 -0.02
N TYR A 23 3.75 14.65 0.26
CA TYR A 23 2.36 15.11 0.17
C TYR A 23 2.06 16.27 1.13
N PHE A 24 2.44 16.16 2.41
CA PHE A 24 2.22 17.22 3.40
C PHE A 24 3.11 18.45 3.15
N GLN A 25 4.31 18.28 2.62
CA GLN A 25 5.16 19.42 2.19
C GLN A 25 4.48 20.24 1.10
N ASN A 26 3.87 19.57 0.12
CA ASN A 26 3.15 20.22 -0.97
C ASN A 26 1.77 20.74 -0.53
N ASN A 27 1.19 20.17 0.53
CA ASN A 27 -0.14 20.51 1.03
C ASN A 27 -0.12 20.72 2.57
N PRO A 28 0.49 21.82 3.06
CA PRO A 28 0.77 22.02 4.48
C PRO A 28 -0.47 22.31 5.34
N HIS A 29 -1.60 22.63 4.72
CA HIS A 29 -2.87 22.97 5.40
C HIS A 29 -3.98 21.96 5.13
N THR A 30 -3.62 20.73 4.72
CA THR A 30 -4.60 19.67 4.50
C THR A 30 -5.19 19.23 5.84
N ILE A 31 -6.50 19.45 5.99
CA ILE A 31 -7.28 19.05 7.17
C ILE A 31 -8.09 17.77 6.87
N ASP A 32 -8.38 17.52 5.60
CA ASP A 32 -9.15 16.38 5.13
C ASP A 32 -8.46 15.74 3.92
N ILE A 33 -8.48 14.40 3.87
CA ILE A 33 -7.80 13.62 2.84
C ILE A 33 -8.85 12.80 2.11
N SER A 34 -9.01 13.06 0.82
CA SER A 34 -9.96 12.31 0.00
C SER A 34 -9.47 10.89 -0.30
N ASP A 35 -10.40 9.98 -0.57
CA ASP A 35 -10.08 8.61 -0.99
C ASP A 35 -9.18 8.60 -2.23
N GLU A 36 -9.38 9.52 -3.17
CA GLU A 36 -8.55 9.66 -4.38
C GLU A 36 -7.07 9.95 -4.05
N VAL A 37 -6.82 10.76 -3.01
CA VAL A 37 -5.45 11.04 -2.56
C VAL A 37 -4.84 9.80 -1.91
N VAL A 38 -5.61 9.06 -1.11
CA VAL A 38 -5.12 7.82 -0.49
C VAL A 38 -4.74 6.81 -1.57
N GLU A 39 -5.61 6.60 -2.57
CA GLU A 39 -5.33 5.72 -3.70
C GLU A 39 -4.08 6.17 -4.48
N ALA A 40 -3.92 7.47 -4.72
CA ALA A 40 -2.72 7.99 -5.39
C ALA A 40 -1.43 7.71 -4.60
N LEU A 41 -1.45 7.85 -3.27
CA LEU A 41 -0.31 7.52 -2.41
C LEU A 41 -0.02 6.02 -2.39
N VAL A 42 -1.07 5.18 -2.36
CA VAL A 42 -0.94 3.72 -2.45
C VAL A 42 -0.28 3.31 -3.76
N ASP A 43 -0.70 3.93 -4.86
CA ASP A 43 -0.21 3.65 -6.20
C ASP A 43 1.27 4.00 -6.34
N GLU A 44 1.68 5.17 -5.84
CA GLU A 44 3.08 5.59 -5.84
C GLU A 44 3.97 4.63 -5.04
N VAL A 45 3.54 4.24 -3.83
CA VAL A 45 4.30 3.27 -3.01
C VAL A 45 4.32 1.89 -3.67
N TYR A 46 3.24 1.49 -4.30
CA TYR A 46 3.16 0.22 -5.01
C TYR A 46 4.10 0.19 -6.22
N GLU A 47 4.19 1.28 -7.00
CA GLU A 47 5.14 1.41 -8.11
C GLU A 47 6.59 1.30 -7.64
N MET A 48 6.95 2.01 -6.56
CA MET A 48 8.29 1.89 -5.95
C MET A 48 8.59 0.47 -5.45
N MET A 49 7.57 -0.30 -5.07
CA MET A 49 7.71 -1.70 -4.68
C MET A 49 7.83 -2.64 -5.87
N LEU A 50 7.26 -2.30 -7.04
CA LEU A 50 7.44 -3.08 -8.26
C LEU A 50 8.87 -3.04 -8.79
N ASP A 51 9.55 -1.90 -8.65
CA ASP A 51 10.95 -1.76 -9.04
C ASP A 51 11.88 -2.69 -8.23
N GLU A 52 11.59 -2.86 -6.94
CA GLU A 52 12.37 -3.73 -6.05
C GLU A 52 11.93 -5.20 -6.09
N CYS A 53 10.62 -5.44 -6.25
CA CYS A 53 9.99 -6.74 -6.14
C CYS A 53 9.02 -6.95 -7.33
N PRO A 54 9.56 -7.17 -8.54
CA PRO A 54 8.74 -7.36 -9.74
C PRO A 54 7.87 -8.62 -9.65
N GLU A 55 8.14 -9.53 -8.71
CA GLU A 55 7.31 -10.72 -8.48
C GLU A 55 5.90 -10.41 -7.96
N LEU A 56 5.65 -9.18 -7.49
CA LEU A 56 4.34 -8.72 -7.03
C LEU A 56 3.32 -8.63 -8.18
N ASP A 57 3.74 -8.25 -9.38
CA ASP A 57 2.87 -8.15 -10.58
C ASP A 57 2.95 -9.39 -11.49
N GLN A 58 3.87 -10.32 -11.17
CA GLN A 58 4.05 -11.55 -11.94
C GLN A 58 3.24 -12.73 -11.42
N ASP A 59 2.23 -12.51 -10.59
CA ASP A 59 1.43 -13.60 -10.03
C ASP A 59 0.61 -14.31 -11.15
N PRO A 60 0.95 -15.56 -11.52
CA PRO A 60 0.26 -16.28 -12.58
C PRO A 60 -1.20 -16.57 -12.24
N ILE A 61 -1.58 -16.50 -10.96
CA ILE A 61 -2.96 -16.68 -10.48
C ILE A 61 -3.84 -15.49 -10.90
N GLU A 62 -3.31 -14.26 -10.90
CA GLU A 62 -4.07 -13.09 -11.37
C GLU A 62 -4.16 -13.03 -12.89
N ARG A 63 -3.09 -13.38 -13.62
CA ARG A 63 -3.11 -13.42 -15.11
C ARG A 63 -4.08 -14.46 -15.68
N ARG A 64 -4.35 -15.56 -14.96
CA ARG A 64 -5.25 -16.63 -15.41
C ARG A 64 -6.73 -16.42 -15.04
N ARG A 65 -7.08 -15.35 -14.32
CA ARG A 65 -8.47 -15.05 -13.90
C ARG A 65 -9.45 -14.73 -15.02
N GLY A 66 -9.03 -14.76 -16.29
CA GLY A 66 -9.93 -14.62 -17.43
C GLY A 66 -10.92 -15.77 -17.65
N ARG A 67 -10.75 -16.97 -17.05
CA ARG A 67 -11.61 -18.12 -17.45
C ARG A 67 -12.10 -19.13 -16.40
N TYR A 68 -11.60 -19.22 -15.16
CA TYR A 68 -11.99 -20.37 -14.30
C TYR A 68 -12.29 -20.05 -12.84
N ARG A 69 -13.59 -20.19 -12.54
CA ARG A 69 -14.24 -20.79 -11.35
C ARG A 69 -14.41 -19.98 -10.06
N SER A 70 -15.70 -19.82 -9.79
CA SER A 70 -16.45 -19.22 -8.69
C SER A 70 -16.62 -20.10 -7.43
N LEU A 71 -15.67 -20.96 -7.04
CA LEU A 71 -15.95 -21.96 -5.99
C LEU A 71 -14.83 -22.28 -4.97
N GLN A 72 -13.74 -21.51 -4.91
CA GLN A 72 -12.73 -21.67 -3.85
C GLN A 72 -12.40 -20.29 -3.28
N ARG A 73 -12.12 -20.23 -1.96
CA ARG A 73 -11.82 -19.03 -1.14
C ARG A 73 -11.23 -17.88 -1.96
N PRO A 74 -11.58 -16.60 -1.73
CA PRO A 74 -10.99 -15.49 -2.49
C PRO A 74 -9.46 -15.51 -2.30
N ILE A 75 -8.74 -16.15 -3.22
CA ILE A 75 -7.29 -16.10 -3.30
C ILE A 75 -7.01 -14.72 -3.88
N TYR A 76 -6.83 -13.74 -3.00
CA TYR A 76 -6.31 -12.44 -3.39
C TYR A 76 -4.93 -12.66 -3.98
N GLY A 77 -4.67 -12.14 -5.18
CA GLY A 77 -3.32 -12.21 -5.73
C GLY A 77 -2.38 -11.30 -4.96
N ARG A 78 -1.08 -11.55 -5.13
CA ARG A 78 -0.02 -10.83 -4.42
C ARG A 78 -0.12 -9.31 -4.60
N ARG A 79 -0.54 -8.84 -5.78
CA ARG A 79 -0.78 -7.43 -6.06
C ARG A 79 -1.81 -6.81 -5.13
N ARG A 80 -3.00 -7.42 -5.03
CA ARG A 80 -4.07 -6.89 -4.16
C ARG A 80 -3.66 -6.89 -2.70
N LEU A 81 -3.05 -7.98 -2.23
CA LEU A 81 -2.57 -8.04 -0.84
C LEU A 81 -1.49 -7.00 -0.54
N ALA A 82 -0.57 -6.76 -1.48
CA ALA A 82 0.46 -5.73 -1.31
C ALA A 82 -0.16 -4.33 -1.25
N ARG A 83 -1.09 -4.00 -2.16
CA ARG A 83 -1.82 -2.71 -2.12
C ARG A 83 -2.61 -2.54 -0.82
N ASP A 84 -3.30 -3.58 -0.36
CA ASP A 84 -4.06 -3.53 0.90
C ASP A 84 -3.14 -3.27 2.11
N ILE A 85 -1.97 -3.92 2.16
CA ILE A 85 -0.97 -3.67 3.22
C ILE A 85 -0.44 -2.25 3.16
N ILE A 86 -0.11 -1.76 1.96
CA ILE A 86 0.36 -0.38 1.74
C ILE A 86 -0.71 0.61 2.20
N ALA A 87 -1.98 0.39 1.83
CA ALA A 87 -3.11 1.23 2.22
C ALA A 87 -3.29 1.28 3.74
N ILE A 88 -3.21 0.14 4.43
CA ILE A 88 -3.28 0.08 5.90
C ILE A 88 -2.17 0.94 6.52
N ILE A 89 -0.94 0.84 6.02
CA ILE A 89 0.20 1.62 6.53
C ILE A 89 -0.03 3.12 6.30
N ILE A 90 -0.44 3.51 5.10
CA ILE A 90 -0.71 4.91 4.74
C ILE A 90 -1.81 5.49 5.61
N ILE A 91 -2.97 4.84 5.68
CA ILE A 91 -4.11 5.29 6.47
C ILE A 91 -3.72 5.42 7.96
N SER A 92 -3.00 4.43 8.49
CA SER A 92 -2.54 4.46 9.89
C SER A 92 -1.66 5.68 10.17
N GLU A 93 -0.75 6.01 9.26
CA GLU A 93 0.15 7.14 9.41
C GLU A 93 -0.57 8.49 9.19
N LEU A 94 -1.48 8.56 8.22
CA LEU A 94 -2.31 9.75 8.00
C LEU A 94 -3.17 10.06 9.23
N LEU A 95 -3.83 9.04 9.81
CA LEU A 95 -4.59 9.19 11.05
C LEU A 95 -3.70 9.66 12.21
N ARG A 96 -2.48 9.13 12.31
CA ARG A 96 -1.51 9.53 13.34
C ARG A 96 -1.13 11.00 13.23
N ARG A 97 -0.91 11.50 12.01
CA ARG A 97 -0.48 12.89 11.74
C ARG A 97 -1.63 13.89 11.88
N LEU A 98 -2.83 13.52 11.43
CA LEU A 98 -4.03 14.36 11.55
C LEU A 98 -4.53 14.42 13.00
N ASN A 99 -4.38 13.33 13.76
CA ASN A 99 -4.83 13.26 15.15
C ASN A 99 -3.69 12.92 16.13
N PRO A 100 -2.74 13.85 16.35
CA PRO A 100 -1.62 13.63 17.27
C PRO A 100 -2.07 13.42 18.74
N ARG A 101 -3.30 13.82 19.07
CA ARG A 101 -3.88 13.69 20.42
C ARG A 101 -4.45 12.30 20.74
N LEU A 102 -4.69 11.44 19.75
CA LEU A 102 -5.23 10.09 19.99
C LEU A 102 -4.15 9.05 20.34
N PHE A 103 -2.87 9.37 20.12
CA PHE A 103 -1.75 8.44 20.26
C PHE A 103 -0.68 8.90 21.25
N TYR A 104 -1.01 9.86 22.13
CA TYR A 104 -0.18 10.35 23.24
C TYR A 104 -0.70 9.87 24.58
#